data_AF-A0A929ZP61-F1
#
_entry.id   AF-A0A929ZP61-F1
#
_cell.length_a   1.000
_cell.length_b   1.000
_cell.length_c   1.000
_cell.angle_alpha   90.00
_cell.angle_beta   90.00
_cell.angle_gamma   90.00
#
_symmetry.space_group_name_H-M   'P 1'
#
loop_
_entity.id
_entity.type
_entity.pdbx_description
1 polymer ?
#
loop_
_entity_poly.entity_id
_entity_poly.type
_entity_poly.pdbx_seq_one_letter_code
_entity_poly.pdbx_strand_id
1 'polypeptide(L)'
;MANKVCDFCLSEGKGLFNQPKKIDDGHYICKDCRSILTSYNLPLKHDIFQILVTAQENMRDMIMDSYIKNHDINEVMAKFFPVDDMPLHPGEHCISKVKAFQTVSKDSIPYTRATDKIAEISKASIHNIIDSTTRSNSHKVEGILYETDVAFYFLSPNYVNCHRLGYALRNRSDTDRINIVTPTARYTYMLENSDLIFMRERFYQKLNAARNNKDTHLIYMSDDNLIRITPGVYDIPKSLRPGKYVVTAIRDAGLHMKDSLGRVKDYYENEEVIDLSDGGVLECTGEYELKWISHK
;
A
#
# COMPACT_ATOMS: atom_id res chain seq x y z
N MET A 1 15.25 34.37 -20.62
CA MET A 1 15.52 32.96 -20.27
C MET A 1 14.17 32.33 -19.97
N ALA A 2 13.86 31.15 -20.52
CA ALA A 2 12.64 30.45 -20.12
C ALA A 2 12.69 30.16 -18.62
N ASN A 3 11.60 30.46 -17.89
CA ASN A 3 11.51 30.09 -16.48
C ASN A 3 11.64 28.57 -16.39
N LYS A 4 12.55 28.10 -15.54
CA LYS A 4 12.73 26.68 -15.30
C LYS A 4 11.57 26.19 -14.44
N VAL A 5 10.98 25.08 -14.83
CA VAL A 5 9.88 24.41 -14.12
C VAL A 5 10.47 23.30 -13.25
N CYS A 6 9.86 23.03 -12.10
CA CYS A 6 10.19 21.86 -11.31
C CYS A 6 9.64 20.60 -12.00
N ASP A 7 10.48 19.62 -12.34
CA ASP A 7 10.03 18.40 -13.01
C ASP A 7 9.21 17.46 -12.09
N PHE A 8 9.21 17.73 -10.78
CA PHE A 8 8.54 16.90 -9.76
C PHE A 8 7.11 17.35 -9.45
N CYS A 9 6.91 18.66 -9.25
CA CYS A 9 5.61 19.23 -8.92
C CYS A 9 5.07 20.24 -9.95
N LEU A 10 5.78 20.38 -11.08
CA LEU A 10 5.43 21.28 -12.20
C LEU A 10 5.30 22.76 -11.82
N SER A 11 5.81 23.16 -10.64
CA SER A 11 5.75 24.55 -10.20
C SER A 11 6.82 25.41 -10.88
N GLU A 12 6.44 26.63 -11.25
CA GLU A 12 7.36 27.64 -11.76
C GLU A 12 8.02 28.40 -10.61
N GLY A 13 9.34 28.56 -10.67
CA GLY A 13 10.07 29.38 -9.71
C GLY A 13 9.74 30.87 -9.84
N LYS A 14 9.04 31.46 -8.86
CA LYS A 14 8.84 32.92 -8.78
C LYS A 14 10.02 33.60 -8.08
N GLY A 15 10.80 34.38 -8.82
CA GLY A 15 11.96 35.14 -8.31
C GLY A 15 13.29 34.36 -8.36
N LEU A 16 14.39 35.06 -8.07
CA LEU A 16 15.76 34.55 -8.20
C LEU A 16 16.08 33.38 -7.23
N PHE A 17 15.53 33.41 -6.01
CA PHE A 17 15.83 32.41 -4.98
C PHE A 17 14.97 31.14 -5.05
N ASN A 18 13.90 31.15 -5.85
CA ASN A 18 12.98 30.02 -6.02
C ASN A 18 13.16 29.29 -7.35
N GLN A 19 14.22 29.60 -8.10
CA GLN A 19 14.52 28.89 -9.34
C GLN A 19 14.85 27.42 -9.04
N PRO A 20 14.23 26.47 -9.77
CA PRO A 20 14.59 25.06 -9.70
C PRO A 20 16.09 24.83 -9.97
N LYS A 21 16.70 23.95 -9.17
CA LYS A 21 18.11 23.57 -9.32
C LYS A 21 18.21 22.31 -10.15
N LYS A 22 19.22 22.26 -11.04
CA LYS A 22 19.52 21.04 -11.81
C LYS A 22 20.12 19.99 -10.89
N ILE A 23 19.63 18.75 -10.98
CA ILE A 23 20.22 17.57 -10.33
C ILE A 23 21.03 16.74 -11.34
N ASP A 24 21.77 15.74 -10.85
CA ASP A 24 22.79 15.02 -11.61
C ASP A 24 22.24 14.31 -12.86
N ASP A 25 21.00 13.82 -12.79
CA ASP A 25 20.32 13.13 -13.90
C ASP A 25 19.70 14.07 -14.95
N GLY A 26 19.91 15.38 -14.82
CA GLY A 26 19.50 16.38 -15.80
C GLY A 26 18.23 17.15 -15.47
N HIS A 27 17.43 16.68 -14.51
CA HIS A 27 16.14 17.27 -14.14
C HIS A 27 16.29 18.48 -13.22
N TYR A 28 15.23 19.25 -13.07
CA TYR A 28 15.13 20.45 -12.27
C TYR A 28 14.21 20.22 -11.07
N ILE A 29 14.69 20.53 -9.86
CA ILE A 29 13.94 20.36 -8.61
C ILE A 29 13.81 21.68 -7.85
N CYS A 30 12.62 22.00 -7.37
CA CYS A 30 12.39 23.15 -6.49
C CYS A 30 12.83 22.84 -5.05
N LYS A 31 12.93 23.88 -4.21
CA LYS A 31 13.34 23.76 -2.81
C LYS A 31 12.38 22.86 -2.01
N ASP A 32 11.08 22.97 -2.26
CA ASP A 32 10.05 22.26 -1.50
C ASP A 32 10.07 20.76 -1.81
N CYS A 33 10.11 20.39 -3.11
CA CYS A 33 10.27 19.00 -3.52
C CYS A 33 11.55 18.38 -2.93
N ARG A 34 12.66 19.12 -2.97
CA ARG A 34 13.91 18.66 -2.35
C ARG A 34 13.77 18.42 -0.85
N SER A 35 13.03 19.29 -0.15
CA SER A 35 12.74 19.13 1.28
C SER A 35 11.90 17.88 1.55
N ILE A 36 10.86 17.65 0.74
CA ILE A 36 10.01 16.45 0.82
C ILE A 36 10.87 15.19 0.59
N LEU A 37 11.66 15.13 -0.48
CA LEU A 37 12.51 13.95 -0.73
C LEU A 37 13.47 13.67 0.43
N THR A 38 14.01 14.73 1.05
CA THR A 38 14.89 14.61 2.21
C THR A 38 14.15 14.06 3.44
N SER A 39 12.91 14.51 3.71
CA SER A 39 12.12 13.99 4.85
C SER A 39 11.70 12.53 4.68
N TYR A 40 11.55 12.09 3.43
CA TYR A 40 11.29 10.69 3.10
C TYR A 40 12.55 9.83 3.04
N ASN A 41 13.74 10.41 3.30
CA ASN A 41 15.04 9.75 3.12
C ASN A 41 15.21 9.14 1.71
N LEU A 42 14.65 9.80 0.70
CA LEU A 42 14.74 9.37 -0.70
C LEU A 42 15.93 10.04 -1.40
N PRO A 43 16.62 9.33 -2.31
CA PRO A 43 17.68 9.93 -3.10
C PRO A 43 17.12 11.03 -4.01
N LEU A 44 17.93 12.05 -4.27
CA LEU A 44 17.62 13.14 -5.21
C LEU A 44 17.83 12.65 -6.65
N LYS A 45 16.84 11.92 -7.15
CA LYS A 45 16.74 11.43 -8.54
C LYS A 45 15.33 11.64 -9.07
N HIS A 46 15.19 11.72 -10.38
CA HIS A 46 13.91 11.75 -11.05
C HIS A 46 13.43 10.33 -11.34
N ASP A 47 12.64 9.78 -10.41
CA ASP A 47 12.08 8.44 -10.49
C ASP A 47 10.67 8.40 -9.91
N ILE A 48 9.93 7.30 -10.15
CA ILE A 48 8.49 7.23 -9.84
C ILE A 48 8.17 7.59 -8.39
N PHE A 49 8.87 7.03 -7.39
CA PHE A 49 8.56 7.30 -5.99
C PHE A 49 8.91 8.72 -5.56
N GLN A 50 9.95 9.33 -6.14
CA GLN A 50 10.25 10.74 -5.89
C GLN A 50 9.14 11.63 -6.45
N ILE A 51 8.64 11.32 -7.65
CA ILE A 51 7.52 12.05 -8.25
C ILE A 51 6.27 11.88 -7.37
N LEU A 52 5.94 10.66 -6.96
CA LEU A 52 4.73 10.35 -6.19
C LEU A 52 4.66 11.04 -4.83
N VAL A 53 5.75 11.08 -4.06
CA VAL A 53 5.75 11.76 -2.75
C VAL A 53 5.64 13.28 -2.87
N THR A 54 6.09 13.85 -4.01
CA THR A 54 6.01 15.29 -4.28
C THR A 54 4.73 15.72 -5.01
N ALA A 55 3.97 14.77 -5.53
CA ALA A 55 2.74 15.01 -6.26
C ALA A 55 1.57 15.28 -5.32
N GLN A 56 0.56 15.99 -5.84
CA GLN A 56 -0.75 16.06 -5.19
C GLN A 56 -1.38 14.66 -5.13
N GLU A 57 -2.06 14.33 -4.03
CA GLU A 57 -2.58 12.98 -3.76
C GLU A 57 -3.47 12.45 -4.89
N ASN A 58 -4.37 13.28 -5.41
CA ASN A 58 -5.29 12.96 -6.51
C ASN A 58 -4.59 12.69 -7.85
N MET A 59 -3.32 13.10 -8.02
CA MET A 59 -2.54 12.93 -9.25
C MET A 59 -1.70 11.65 -9.24
N ARG A 60 -1.48 11.03 -8.07
CA ARG A 60 -0.56 9.89 -7.89
C ARG A 60 -0.90 8.73 -8.82
N ASP A 61 -2.17 8.42 -8.99
CA ASP A 61 -2.61 7.31 -9.83
C ASP A 61 -2.36 7.56 -11.30
N MET A 62 -2.71 8.75 -11.76
CA MET A 62 -2.50 9.14 -13.15
C MET A 62 -0.99 9.09 -13.48
N ILE A 63 -0.14 9.48 -12.53
CA ILE A 63 1.30 9.38 -12.64
C ILE A 63 1.74 7.91 -12.73
N MET A 64 1.25 7.03 -11.83
CA MET A 64 1.55 5.59 -11.88
C MET A 64 1.11 4.96 -13.21
N ASP A 65 -0.13 5.21 -13.65
CA ASP A 65 -0.70 4.65 -14.87
C ASP A 65 0.07 5.13 -16.12
N SER A 66 0.42 6.43 -16.16
CA SER A 66 1.27 7.00 -17.22
C SER A 66 2.67 6.38 -17.21
N TYR A 67 3.27 6.19 -16.03
CA TYR A 67 4.58 5.58 -15.92
C TYR A 67 4.58 4.14 -16.46
N ILE A 68 3.59 3.33 -16.08
CA ILE A 68 3.45 1.93 -16.52
C ILE A 68 3.27 1.84 -18.04
N LYS A 69 2.47 2.74 -18.64
CA LYS A 69 2.24 2.75 -20.11
C LYS A 69 3.48 3.07 -20.94
N ASN A 70 4.45 3.77 -20.34
CA ASN A 70 5.63 4.28 -21.04
C ASN A 70 6.92 3.52 -20.73
N HIS A 71 6.85 2.41 -19.96
CA HIS A 71 8.02 1.64 -19.56
C HIS A 71 7.79 0.13 -19.73
N ASP A 72 8.87 -0.63 -19.94
CA ASP A 72 8.81 -2.09 -19.89
C ASP A 72 8.53 -2.57 -18.46
N ILE A 73 7.50 -3.39 -18.31
CA ILE A 73 7.01 -3.81 -16.99
C ILE A 73 8.05 -4.67 -16.25
N ASN A 74 8.80 -5.51 -16.96
CA ASN A 74 9.79 -6.40 -16.34
C ASN A 74 11.00 -5.59 -15.85
N GLU A 75 11.45 -4.60 -16.63
CA GLU A 75 12.50 -3.68 -16.21
C GLU A 75 12.08 -2.86 -14.98
N VAL A 76 10.85 -2.36 -14.96
CA VAL A 76 10.31 -1.60 -13.83
C VAL A 76 10.20 -2.48 -12.58
N MET A 77 9.69 -3.71 -12.71
CA MET A 77 9.64 -4.67 -11.59
C MET A 77 11.03 -4.94 -11.03
N ALA A 78 12.01 -5.29 -11.88
CA ALA A 78 13.38 -5.54 -11.45
C ALA A 78 14.05 -4.34 -10.76
N LYS A 79 13.73 -3.11 -11.22
CA LYS A 79 14.30 -1.88 -10.68
C LYS A 79 13.77 -1.53 -9.28
N PHE A 80 12.47 -1.64 -9.06
CA PHE A 80 11.83 -1.14 -7.83
C PHE A 80 11.49 -2.23 -6.81
N PHE A 81 11.33 -3.45 -7.29
CA PHE A 81 10.99 -4.63 -6.52
C PHE A 81 11.95 -5.77 -6.90
N PRO A 82 13.27 -5.57 -6.65
CA PRO A 82 14.23 -6.63 -6.88
C PRO A 82 13.97 -7.82 -5.95
N VAL A 83 14.49 -8.99 -6.30
CA VAL A 83 14.49 -10.14 -5.40
C VAL A 83 15.25 -9.76 -4.12
N ASP A 84 14.57 -9.89 -2.98
CA ASP A 84 15.13 -9.56 -1.68
C ASP A 84 16.17 -10.59 -1.24
N ASP A 85 17.15 -10.16 -0.43
CA ASP A 85 18.14 -11.05 0.18
C ASP A 85 17.55 -11.88 1.33
N MET A 86 16.40 -11.45 1.89
CA MET A 86 15.63 -12.22 2.86
C MET A 86 14.98 -13.45 2.20
N PRO A 87 15.25 -14.68 2.69
CA PRO A 87 14.52 -15.86 2.25
C PRO A 87 13.03 -15.74 2.60
N LEU A 88 12.17 -15.69 1.58
CA LEU A 88 10.71 -15.68 1.70
C LEU A 88 10.11 -17.07 1.48
N HIS A 89 8.82 -17.24 1.75
CA HIS A 89 8.13 -18.46 1.34
C HIS A 89 8.11 -18.60 -0.19
N PRO A 90 8.06 -19.84 -0.72
CA PRO A 90 8.02 -20.06 -2.16
C PRO A 90 6.89 -19.29 -2.85
N GLY A 91 7.24 -18.45 -3.82
CA GLY A 91 6.29 -17.66 -4.59
C GLY A 91 5.91 -16.30 -4.01
N GLU A 92 6.40 -15.96 -2.81
CA GLU A 92 6.24 -14.62 -2.23
C GLU A 92 7.27 -13.64 -2.78
N HIS A 93 6.87 -12.37 -2.82
CA HIS A 93 7.71 -11.27 -3.24
C HIS A 93 7.67 -10.12 -2.23
N CYS A 94 8.85 -9.59 -1.85
CA CYS A 94 8.94 -8.47 -0.93
C CYS A 94 8.67 -7.15 -1.66
N ILE A 95 7.68 -6.40 -1.20
CA ILE A 95 7.30 -5.08 -1.72
C ILE A 95 8.05 -3.99 -0.96
N SER A 96 8.04 -4.09 0.37
CA SER A 96 8.63 -3.09 1.27
C SER A 96 9.28 -3.79 2.47
N LYS A 97 10.44 -3.30 2.91
CA LYS A 97 11.04 -3.68 4.19
C LYS A 97 11.53 -2.44 4.92
N VAL A 98 11.06 -2.25 6.14
CA VAL A 98 11.35 -1.05 6.93
C VAL A 98 11.59 -1.38 8.38
N LYS A 99 12.43 -0.59 9.03
CA LYS A 99 12.55 -0.62 10.48
C LYS A 99 11.27 -0.09 11.12
N ALA A 100 10.74 -0.82 12.07
CA ALA A 100 9.52 -0.46 12.77
C ALA A 100 9.63 -0.82 14.26
N PHE A 101 8.72 -0.26 15.05
CA PHE A 101 8.62 -0.54 16.47
C PHE A 101 7.19 -0.91 16.85
N GLN A 102 7.04 -1.89 17.71
CA GLN A 102 5.77 -2.20 18.35
C GLN A 102 5.88 -1.96 19.85
N THR A 103 4.81 -1.46 20.47
CA THR A 103 4.75 -1.33 21.93
C THR A 103 3.88 -2.46 22.49
N VAL A 104 4.48 -3.42 23.17
CA VAL A 104 3.82 -4.63 23.69
C VAL A 104 3.99 -4.74 25.20
N SER A 105 3.21 -5.60 25.87
CA SER A 105 3.43 -5.87 27.28
C SER A 105 4.68 -6.74 27.47
N LYS A 106 5.53 -6.41 28.45
CA LYS A 106 6.82 -7.08 28.66
C LYS A 106 6.66 -8.59 28.89
N ASP A 107 5.65 -8.97 29.66
CA ASP A 107 5.39 -10.38 30.01
C ASP A 107 4.90 -11.22 28.82
N SER A 108 4.44 -10.57 27.75
CA SER A 108 4.03 -11.25 26.53
C SER A 108 5.20 -11.61 25.63
N ILE A 109 6.39 -11.04 25.86
CA ILE A 109 7.58 -11.26 25.03
C ILE A 109 8.18 -12.64 25.38
N PRO A 110 8.27 -13.58 24.42
CA PRO A 110 8.89 -14.88 24.64
C PRO A 110 10.37 -14.74 25.02
N TYR A 111 10.85 -15.62 25.89
CA TYR A 111 12.27 -15.66 26.28
C TYR A 111 13.15 -16.32 25.21
N THR A 112 12.56 -17.08 24.30
CA THR A 112 13.25 -17.75 23.20
C THR A 112 13.47 -16.80 22.02
N ARG A 113 14.55 -17.04 21.26
CA ARG A 113 14.79 -16.32 20.00
C ARG A 113 13.77 -16.79 18.96
N ALA A 114 13.20 -15.86 18.21
CA ALA A 114 12.33 -16.18 17.09
C ALA A 114 13.13 -16.53 15.83
N THR A 115 12.45 -17.11 14.85
CA THR A 115 13.01 -17.26 13.50
C THR A 115 13.30 -15.89 12.90
N ASP A 116 14.43 -15.79 12.19
CA ASP A 116 14.89 -14.56 11.54
C ASP A 116 14.71 -14.59 10.02
N LYS A 117 14.11 -15.67 9.47
CA LYS A 117 13.80 -15.81 8.04
C LYS A 117 12.33 -16.09 7.80
N ILE A 118 11.74 -15.40 6.83
CA ILE A 118 10.34 -15.59 6.47
C ILE A 118 10.09 -17.01 5.95
N ALA A 119 11.00 -17.57 5.14
CA ALA A 119 10.90 -18.93 4.61
C ALA A 119 10.73 -20.03 5.68
N GLU A 120 11.21 -19.79 6.90
CA GLU A 120 11.16 -20.75 8.03
C GLU A 120 9.97 -20.48 8.98
N ILE A 121 9.18 -19.42 8.76
CA ILE A 121 8.00 -19.12 9.55
C ILE A 121 6.94 -20.20 9.32
N SER A 122 6.44 -20.78 10.40
CA SER A 122 5.28 -21.66 10.36
C SER A 122 4.21 -21.13 11.29
N LYS A 123 2.98 -21.65 11.19
CA LYS A 123 1.90 -21.26 12.10
C LYS A 123 2.28 -21.37 13.58
N ALA A 124 3.14 -22.33 13.94
CA ALA A 124 3.59 -22.55 15.31
C ALA A 124 4.64 -21.51 15.79
N SER A 125 5.33 -20.81 14.90
CA SER A 125 6.32 -19.79 15.26
C SER A 125 5.74 -18.37 15.29
N ILE A 126 4.48 -18.20 14.89
CA ILE A 126 3.78 -16.91 14.89
C ILE A 126 3.18 -16.68 16.27
N HIS A 127 3.49 -15.54 16.87
CA HIS A 127 3.04 -15.18 18.21
C HIS A 127 1.85 -14.23 18.17
N ASN A 128 1.85 -13.27 17.24
CA ASN A 128 0.83 -12.23 17.13
C ASN A 128 0.59 -11.51 18.48
N ILE A 129 1.67 -10.97 19.04
CA ILE A 129 1.62 -10.18 20.27
C ILE A 129 0.91 -8.86 19.98
N ILE A 130 -0.19 -8.63 20.68
CA ILE A 130 -1.01 -7.41 20.57
C ILE A 130 -0.34 -6.20 21.24
N ASP A 131 -0.83 -5.01 20.90
CA ASP A 131 -0.35 -3.77 21.53
C ASP A 131 -0.61 -3.76 23.05
N SER A 132 0.32 -3.16 23.81
CA SER A 132 0.12 -2.99 25.25
C SER A 132 -1.04 -2.05 25.52
N THR A 133 -1.98 -2.47 26.37
CA THR A 133 -3.09 -1.64 26.83
C THR A 133 -2.74 -0.81 28.07
N THR A 134 -1.59 -1.07 28.71
CA THR A 134 -1.15 -0.39 29.93
C THR A 134 0.24 0.21 29.78
N ARG A 135 0.50 1.33 30.47
CA ARG A 135 1.79 2.05 30.44
C ARG A 135 2.82 1.50 31.42
N SER A 136 2.39 0.90 32.52
CA SER A 136 3.28 0.43 33.60
C SER A 136 4.09 -0.82 33.22
N ASN A 137 3.62 -1.59 32.24
CA ASN A 137 4.28 -2.82 31.78
C ASN A 137 4.54 -2.81 30.26
N SER A 138 4.49 -1.65 29.62
CA SER A 138 4.77 -1.55 28.18
C SER A 138 6.27 -1.56 27.89
N HIS A 139 6.62 -2.21 26.79
CA HIS A 139 7.97 -2.27 26.27
C HIS A 139 7.95 -2.01 24.77
N LYS A 140 8.86 -1.13 24.30
CA LYS A 140 9.02 -0.81 22.89
C LYS A 140 10.00 -1.81 22.29
N VAL A 141 9.52 -2.66 21.39
CA VAL A 141 10.31 -3.67 20.69
C VAL A 141 10.63 -3.17 19.29
N GLU A 142 11.91 -3.24 18.93
CA GLU A 142 12.40 -2.97 17.58
C GLU A 142 12.34 -4.23 16.71
N GLY A 143 11.98 -4.06 15.45
CA GLY A 143 12.01 -5.12 14.46
C GLY A 143 12.02 -4.57 13.04
N ILE A 144 11.91 -5.48 12.07
CA ILE A 144 11.70 -5.14 10.67
C ILE A 144 10.29 -5.55 10.28
N LEU A 145 9.54 -4.60 9.73
CA LEU A 145 8.24 -4.84 9.11
C LEU A 145 8.47 -5.07 7.61
N TYR A 146 8.20 -6.30 7.18
CA TYR A 146 8.16 -6.69 5.79
C TYR A 146 6.72 -6.65 5.31
N GLU A 147 6.51 -6.01 4.16
CA GLU A 147 5.32 -6.13 3.35
C GLU A 147 5.67 -7.01 2.15
N THR A 148 4.99 -8.14 2.03
CA THR A 148 5.05 -8.99 0.83
C THR A 148 3.76 -8.86 0.06
N ASP A 149 3.70 -9.48 -1.12
CA ASP A 149 2.46 -9.62 -1.88
C ASP A 149 1.45 -10.63 -1.29
N VAL A 150 1.76 -11.21 -0.12
CA VAL A 150 0.90 -12.16 0.58
C VAL A 150 0.52 -11.68 2.00
N ALA A 151 1.46 -11.11 2.74
CA ALA A 151 1.28 -10.76 4.15
C ALA A 151 2.23 -9.65 4.64
N PHE A 152 1.87 -9.07 5.79
CA PHE A 152 2.78 -8.28 6.62
C PHE A 152 3.45 -9.17 7.66
N TYR A 153 4.78 -9.15 7.71
CA TYR A 153 5.57 -9.84 8.74
C TYR A 153 6.32 -8.82 9.58
N PHE A 154 6.13 -8.84 10.89
CA PHE A 154 6.98 -8.11 11.83
C PHE A 154 7.93 -9.09 12.51
N LEU A 155 9.21 -9.01 12.15
CA LEU A 155 10.28 -9.85 12.70
C LEU A 155 11.02 -9.05 13.78
N SER A 156 10.93 -9.51 15.02
CA SER A 156 11.72 -9.03 16.15
C SER A 156 12.65 -10.14 16.65
N PRO A 157 13.61 -9.85 17.55
CA PRO A 157 14.50 -10.88 18.09
C PRO A 157 13.79 -12.05 18.77
N ASN A 158 12.64 -11.82 19.39
CA ASN A 158 11.99 -12.78 20.29
C ASN A 158 10.60 -13.25 19.81
N TYR A 159 9.99 -12.55 18.86
CA TYR A 159 8.71 -12.98 18.31
C TYR A 159 8.51 -12.52 16.87
N VAL A 160 7.60 -13.22 16.20
CA VAL A 160 7.10 -12.89 14.87
C VAL A 160 5.61 -12.61 14.97
N ASN A 161 5.18 -11.49 14.38
CA ASN A 161 3.79 -11.29 14.04
C ASN A 161 3.62 -11.43 12.52
N CYS A 162 2.50 -12.02 12.10
CA CYS A 162 2.15 -12.22 10.70
C CYS A 162 0.68 -11.87 10.51
N HIS A 163 0.41 -10.99 9.54
CA HIS A 163 -0.90 -10.41 9.31
C HIS A 163 -1.29 -10.47 7.84
N ARG A 164 -2.59 -10.66 7.59
CA ARG A 164 -3.14 -10.52 6.24
C ARG A 164 -3.07 -9.06 5.79
N LEU A 165 -2.81 -8.85 4.50
CA LEU A 165 -2.77 -7.51 3.90
C LEU A 165 -4.10 -6.74 4.04
N GLY A 166 -5.23 -7.45 4.00
CA GLY A 166 -6.56 -6.85 4.13
C GLY A 166 -6.87 -6.24 5.50
N TYR A 167 -6.09 -6.54 6.54
CA TYR A 167 -6.27 -5.94 7.87
C TYR A 167 -5.49 -4.63 8.07
N ALA A 168 -4.61 -4.26 7.14
CA ALA A 168 -3.81 -3.04 7.27
C ALA A 168 -4.61 -1.80 6.86
N LEU A 169 -4.73 -0.83 7.76
CA LEU A 169 -5.39 0.46 7.50
C LEU A 169 -4.46 1.38 6.69
N ARG A 170 -4.86 1.77 5.48
CA ARG A 170 -4.02 2.51 4.51
C ARG A 170 -4.40 3.99 4.38
N ASN A 171 -5.69 4.32 4.27
CA ASN A 171 -6.16 5.70 4.13
C ASN A 171 -6.31 6.40 5.49
N ARG A 172 -5.17 6.72 6.12
CA ARG A 172 -5.12 7.53 7.35
C ARG A 172 -4.24 8.76 7.13
N SER A 173 -4.57 9.85 7.85
CA SER A 173 -3.73 11.06 7.91
C SER A 173 -2.38 10.84 8.62
N ASP A 174 -2.25 9.72 9.34
CA ASP A 174 -1.07 9.39 10.14
C ASP A 174 -0.02 8.72 9.26
N THR A 175 1.12 9.38 9.02
CA THR A 175 2.26 8.82 8.26
C THR A 175 3.35 8.23 9.17
N ASP A 176 3.12 8.19 10.48
CA ASP A 176 4.07 7.74 11.51
C ASP A 176 3.84 6.28 11.97
N ARG A 177 2.89 5.58 11.34
CA ARG A 177 2.48 4.24 11.75
C ARG A 177 1.71 3.46 10.69
N ILE A 178 1.72 2.14 10.84
CA ILE A 178 0.80 1.20 10.21
C ILE A 178 -0.05 0.58 11.31
N ASN A 179 -1.37 0.56 11.10
CA ASN A 179 -2.30 -0.11 12.01
C ASN A 179 -2.86 -1.34 11.31
N ILE A 180 -2.84 -2.46 12.01
CA ILE A 180 -3.46 -3.69 11.56
C ILE A 180 -4.59 -4.02 12.51
N VAL A 181 -5.81 -4.08 11.99
CA VAL A 181 -7.02 -4.31 12.78
C VAL A 181 -7.67 -5.59 12.29
N THR A 182 -7.62 -6.59 13.15
CA THR A 182 -8.33 -7.87 12.98
C THR A 182 -9.65 -7.82 13.73
N PRO A 183 -10.58 -8.78 13.52
CA PRO A 183 -11.84 -8.83 14.28
C PRO A 183 -11.66 -8.87 15.81
N THR A 184 -10.53 -9.39 16.29
CA THR A 184 -10.29 -9.63 17.73
C THR A 184 -9.18 -8.78 18.34
N ALA A 185 -8.37 -8.10 17.53
CA ALA A 185 -7.14 -7.46 18.01
C ALA A 185 -6.65 -6.34 17.10
N ARG A 186 -5.88 -5.42 17.70
CA ARG A 186 -5.18 -4.34 17.01
C ARG A 186 -3.67 -4.43 17.24
N TYR A 187 -2.92 -4.14 16.18
CA TYR A 187 -1.47 -4.06 16.17
C TYR A 187 -1.06 -2.72 15.58
N THR A 188 -0.12 -2.04 16.21
CA THR A 188 0.38 -0.73 15.79
C THR A 188 1.89 -0.79 15.64
N TYR A 189 2.33 -0.64 14.40
CA TYR A 189 3.74 -0.53 14.06
C TYR A 189 4.07 0.94 13.85
N MET A 190 4.99 1.48 14.63
CA MET A 190 5.50 2.84 14.50
C MET A 190 6.70 2.84 13.55
N LEU A 191 6.67 3.71 12.53
CA LEU A 191 7.69 3.82 11.49
C LEU A 191 7.59 5.21 10.84
N GLU A 192 8.63 5.63 10.13
CA GLU A 192 8.58 6.88 9.36
C GLU A 192 7.96 6.64 7.97
N ASN A 193 7.15 7.59 7.51
CA ASN A 193 6.61 7.64 6.14
C ASN A 193 5.84 6.38 5.73
N SER A 194 4.88 5.94 6.54
CA SER A 194 4.05 4.76 6.25
C SER A 194 3.26 4.86 4.95
N ASP A 195 2.95 6.07 4.49
CA ASP A 195 2.33 6.34 3.20
C ASP A 195 3.19 5.87 2.02
N LEU A 196 4.53 5.89 2.15
CA LEU A 196 5.43 5.38 1.11
C LEU A 196 5.29 3.87 0.92
N ILE A 197 5.02 3.12 2.00
CA ILE A 197 4.78 1.66 1.93
C ILE A 197 3.54 1.39 1.08
N PHE A 198 2.43 2.07 1.38
CA PHE A 198 1.19 1.91 0.61
C PHE A 198 1.32 2.43 -0.84
N MET A 199 2.12 3.47 -1.09
CA MET A 199 2.43 3.90 -2.45
C MET A 199 3.22 2.81 -3.22
N ARG A 200 4.15 2.12 -2.56
CA ARG A 200 4.91 1.00 -3.15
C ARG A 200 4.02 -0.20 -3.43
N GLU A 201 3.19 -0.59 -2.47
CA GLU A 201 2.19 -1.64 -2.60
C GLU A 201 1.30 -1.42 -3.84
N ARG A 202 0.71 -0.23 -3.93
CA ARG A 202 -0.19 0.12 -5.02
C ARG A 202 0.48 0.11 -6.39
N PHE A 203 1.70 0.63 -6.46
CA PHE A 203 2.48 0.60 -7.70
C PHE A 203 2.84 -0.83 -8.11
N TYR A 204 3.25 -1.69 -7.16
CA TYR A 204 3.52 -3.11 -7.39
C TYR A 204 2.28 -3.84 -7.93
N GLN A 205 1.10 -3.58 -7.34
CA GLN A 205 -0.17 -4.17 -7.78
C GLN A 205 -0.52 -3.76 -9.22
N LYS A 206 -0.39 -2.47 -9.57
CA LYS A 206 -0.64 -2.01 -10.95
C LYS A 206 0.34 -2.63 -11.95
N LEU A 207 1.62 -2.75 -11.60
CA LEU A 207 2.60 -3.45 -12.44
C LEU A 207 2.26 -4.92 -12.64
N ASN A 208 1.90 -5.62 -11.58
CA ASN A 208 1.48 -7.03 -11.68
C ASN A 208 0.21 -7.20 -12.50
N ALA A 209 -0.76 -6.28 -12.38
CA ALA A 209 -1.96 -6.29 -13.21
C ALA A 209 -1.58 -6.14 -14.68
N ALA A 210 -0.74 -5.15 -15.02
CA ALA A 210 -0.26 -4.94 -16.39
C ALA A 210 0.57 -6.14 -16.90
N ARG A 211 1.50 -6.68 -16.09
CA ARG A 211 2.37 -7.82 -16.47
C ARG A 211 1.57 -9.05 -16.86
N ASN A 212 0.48 -9.30 -16.14
CA ASN A 212 -0.39 -10.44 -16.38
C ASN A 212 -1.48 -10.13 -17.44
N ASN A 213 -1.34 -9.05 -18.21
CA ASN A 213 -2.31 -8.58 -19.21
C ASN A 213 -3.73 -8.46 -18.65
N LYS A 214 -3.87 -8.01 -17.40
CA LYS A 214 -5.17 -7.83 -16.76
C LYS A 214 -5.93 -6.57 -17.21
N ASP A 215 -5.67 -6.07 -18.41
CA ASP A 215 -6.57 -5.13 -19.09
C ASP A 215 -7.96 -5.73 -19.37
N THR A 216 -8.19 -7.02 -19.04
CA THR A 216 -9.47 -7.69 -19.21
C THR A 216 -9.66 -8.87 -18.24
N HIS A 217 -10.19 -8.70 -17.02
CA HIS A 217 -10.73 -9.87 -16.27
C HIS A 217 -12.04 -9.60 -15.51
N LEU A 218 -13.13 -9.82 -16.26
CA LEU A 218 -14.39 -10.46 -15.87
C LEU A 218 -14.90 -10.16 -14.45
N ILE A 219 -15.78 -9.17 -14.39
CA ILE A 219 -16.86 -9.13 -13.40
C ILE A 219 -17.81 -10.28 -13.76
N TYR A 220 -17.84 -11.34 -12.96
CA TYR A 220 -18.79 -12.43 -13.15
C TYR A 220 -20.09 -12.06 -12.44
N MET A 221 -21.15 -11.82 -13.21
CA MET A 221 -22.50 -11.70 -12.65
C MET A 221 -23.09 -13.10 -12.54
N SER A 222 -23.13 -13.64 -11.32
CA SER A 222 -23.76 -14.94 -11.06
C SER A 222 -25.28 -14.84 -10.99
N ASP A 223 -25.80 -13.70 -10.54
CA ASP A 223 -27.22 -13.31 -10.67
C ASP A 223 -27.35 -11.77 -10.72
N ASP A 224 -28.57 -11.24 -10.80
CA ASP A 224 -28.86 -9.79 -10.88
C ASP A 224 -28.33 -8.95 -9.70
N ASN A 225 -27.99 -9.59 -8.59
CA ASN A 225 -27.58 -8.95 -7.33
C ASN A 225 -26.20 -9.41 -6.85
N LEU A 226 -25.66 -10.55 -7.31
CA LEU A 226 -24.39 -11.13 -6.88
C LEU A 226 -23.33 -11.05 -7.98
N ILE A 227 -22.21 -10.47 -7.62
CA ILE A 227 -21.10 -10.18 -8.53
C ILE A 227 -19.80 -10.69 -7.92
N ARG A 228 -19.00 -11.44 -8.67
CA ARG A 228 -17.65 -11.83 -8.27
C ARG A 228 -16.61 -11.00 -9.01
N ILE A 229 -15.72 -10.40 -8.24
CA ILE A 229 -14.62 -9.58 -8.73
C ILE A 229 -13.31 -10.29 -8.41
N THR A 230 -12.44 -10.34 -9.40
CA THR A 230 -11.11 -10.91 -9.30
C THR A 230 -10.07 -9.80 -9.16
N PRO A 231 -8.77 -10.10 -8.91
CA PRO A 231 -7.80 -9.03 -8.80
C PRO A 231 -7.62 -8.31 -10.15
N GLY A 232 -7.81 -7.00 -10.18
CA GLY A 232 -7.75 -6.13 -11.36
C GLY A 232 -8.19 -4.70 -11.05
N VAL A 233 -8.10 -3.82 -12.07
CA VAL A 233 -8.61 -2.45 -12.01
C VAL A 233 -9.79 -2.34 -12.96
N TYR A 234 -10.94 -1.90 -12.46
CA TYR A 234 -12.21 -1.95 -13.17
C TYR A 234 -12.88 -0.58 -13.16
N ASP A 235 -13.21 -0.03 -14.32
CA ASP A 235 -14.30 0.95 -14.35
C ASP A 235 -15.58 0.24 -13.91
N ILE A 236 -16.25 0.75 -12.88
CA ILE A 236 -17.50 0.17 -12.40
C ILE A 236 -18.50 0.23 -13.55
N PRO A 237 -18.97 -0.92 -14.08
CA PRO A 237 -19.85 -0.92 -15.24
C PRO A 237 -21.13 -0.17 -14.94
N LYS A 238 -21.65 0.60 -15.90
CA LYS A 238 -22.98 1.24 -15.80
C LYS A 238 -24.12 0.23 -15.61
N SER A 239 -23.89 -1.04 -15.93
CA SER A 239 -24.84 -2.14 -15.71
C SER A 239 -24.92 -2.57 -14.25
N LEU A 240 -23.96 -2.19 -13.41
CA LEU A 240 -23.95 -2.46 -11.98
C LEU A 240 -24.91 -1.48 -11.29
N ARG A 241 -25.80 -1.98 -10.43
CA ARG A 241 -26.82 -1.15 -9.78
C ARG A 241 -26.16 -0.16 -8.81
N PRO A 242 -26.45 1.15 -8.88
CA PRO A 242 -25.95 2.08 -7.88
C PRO A 242 -26.52 1.73 -6.50
N GLY A 243 -25.70 1.83 -5.46
CA GLY A 243 -26.11 1.56 -4.09
C GLY A 243 -25.09 0.77 -3.30
N LYS A 244 -25.57 0.21 -2.19
CA LYS A 244 -24.77 -0.53 -1.21
C LYS A 244 -24.67 -2.00 -1.54
N TYR A 245 -23.47 -2.55 -1.40
CA TYR A 245 -23.15 -3.94 -1.65
C TYR A 245 -22.55 -4.55 -0.39
N VAL A 246 -23.11 -5.68 0.05
CA VAL A 246 -22.45 -6.53 1.05
C VAL A 246 -21.26 -7.20 0.42
N VAL A 247 -20.11 -7.17 1.09
CA VAL A 247 -18.86 -7.72 0.56
C VAL A 247 -18.46 -8.94 1.33
N THR A 248 -18.21 -10.02 0.58
CA THR A 248 -17.70 -11.27 1.13
C THR A 248 -16.36 -11.54 0.47
N ALA A 249 -15.28 -11.53 1.24
CA ALA A 249 -13.95 -11.85 0.73
C ALA A 249 -13.82 -13.35 0.49
N ILE A 250 -13.50 -13.73 -0.75
CA ILE A 250 -13.05 -15.09 -1.10
C ILE A 250 -11.55 -15.19 -0.81
N ARG A 251 -10.79 -14.17 -1.23
CA ARG A 251 -9.38 -13.98 -0.92
C ARG A 251 -9.16 -12.52 -0.54
N ASP A 252 -9.00 -12.24 0.75
CA ASP A 252 -8.80 -10.87 1.21
C ASP A 252 -7.33 -10.43 1.06
N ALA A 253 -7.07 -9.62 0.02
CA ALA A 253 -5.75 -9.01 -0.22
C ALA A 253 -5.81 -7.49 -0.36
N GLY A 254 -7.00 -6.90 -0.26
CA GLY A 254 -7.29 -5.49 -0.49
C GLY A 254 -8.44 -5.28 -1.50
N LEU A 255 -9.39 -4.43 -1.12
CA LEU A 255 -10.42 -3.92 -2.00
C LEU A 255 -10.46 -2.40 -1.84
N HIS A 256 -10.29 -1.68 -2.93
CA HIS A 256 -10.21 -0.22 -2.91
C HIS A 256 -11.13 0.33 -4.00
N MET A 257 -11.84 1.41 -3.69
CA MET A 257 -12.61 2.14 -4.69
C MET A 257 -12.05 3.53 -4.82
N LYS A 258 -11.78 3.91 -6.06
CA LYS A 258 -11.46 5.26 -6.47
C LYS A 258 -12.73 5.90 -7.02
N ASP A 259 -13.15 7.00 -6.44
CA ASP A 259 -14.30 7.73 -6.96
C ASP A 259 -13.95 8.56 -8.21
N SER A 260 -14.97 9.21 -8.78
CA SER A 260 -14.83 10.07 -9.96
C SER A 260 -13.93 11.30 -9.76
N LEU A 261 -13.64 11.68 -8.50
CA LEU A 261 -12.73 12.77 -8.14
C LEU A 261 -11.30 12.26 -7.88
N GLY A 262 -11.08 10.96 -8.01
CA GLY A 262 -9.80 10.30 -7.77
C GLY A 262 -9.49 10.06 -6.30
N ARG A 263 -10.45 10.22 -5.39
CA ARG A 263 -10.30 9.88 -3.98
C ARG A 263 -10.39 8.37 -3.83
N VAL A 264 -9.46 7.79 -3.09
CA VAL A 264 -9.44 6.35 -2.82
C VAL A 264 -10.06 6.10 -1.46
N LYS A 265 -10.95 5.11 -1.41
CA LYS A 265 -11.51 4.52 -0.20
C LYS A 265 -11.07 3.07 -0.15
N ASP A 266 -10.52 2.66 0.99
CA ASP A 266 -10.23 1.25 1.24
C ASP A 266 -11.46 0.61 1.86
N TYR A 267 -11.65 -0.66 1.53
CA TYR A 267 -12.61 -1.53 2.15
C TYR A 267 -11.85 -2.69 2.78
N TYR A 268 -12.20 -2.95 4.03
CA TYR A 268 -11.55 -3.94 4.87
C TYR A 268 -12.52 -5.09 5.15
N GLU A 269 -12.04 -6.29 5.48
CA GLU A 269 -12.92 -7.46 5.72
C GLU A 269 -13.99 -7.22 6.81
N ASN A 270 -13.72 -6.33 7.77
CA ASN A 270 -14.69 -5.94 8.79
C ASN A 270 -15.74 -4.93 8.30
N GLU A 271 -15.58 -4.36 7.11
CA GLU A 271 -16.59 -3.51 6.50
C GLU A 271 -17.63 -4.39 5.80
N GLU A 272 -18.81 -4.50 6.42
CA GLU A 272 -19.90 -5.33 5.90
C GLU A 272 -20.42 -4.83 4.55
N VAL A 273 -20.22 -3.55 4.22
CA VAL A 273 -20.87 -2.89 3.09
C VAL A 273 -19.97 -1.87 2.40
N ILE A 274 -19.93 -1.92 1.07
CA ILE A 274 -19.37 -0.86 0.21
C ILE A 274 -20.48 -0.07 -0.47
N ASP A 275 -20.19 1.17 -0.85
CA ASP A 275 -21.15 2.06 -1.49
C ASP A 275 -20.65 2.42 -2.88
N LEU A 276 -21.36 1.96 -3.90
CA LEU A 276 -21.04 2.16 -5.30
C LEU A 276 -22.04 3.14 -5.97
N SER A 277 -22.75 3.96 -5.19
CA SER A 277 -23.80 4.86 -5.70
C SER A 277 -23.30 5.87 -6.74
N ASP A 278 -22.09 6.38 -6.57
CA ASP A 278 -21.51 7.42 -7.42
C ASP A 278 -20.69 6.85 -8.60
N GLY A 279 -20.65 5.52 -8.75
CA GLY A 279 -19.73 4.84 -9.67
C GLY A 279 -18.27 5.05 -9.29
N GLY A 280 -17.36 4.88 -10.25
CA GLY A 280 -15.91 5.04 -10.05
C GLY A 280 -15.10 3.92 -10.66
N VAL A 281 -13.87 3.79 -10.17
CA VAL A 281 -12.92 2.72 -10.51
C VAL A 281 -12.74 1.82 -9.29
N LEU A 282 -12.98 0.53 -9.45
CA LEU A 282 -12.71 -0.47 -8.42
C LEU A 282 -11.33 -1.08 -8.65
N GLU A 283 -10.43 -0.89 -7.70
CA GLU A 283 -9.11 -1.51 -7.66
C GLU A 283 -9.16 -2.69 -6.69
N CYS A 284 -9.18 -3.90 -7.23
CA CYS A 284 -9.29 -5.13 -6.48
C CYS A 284 -7.95 -5.88 -6.51
N THR A 285 -7.42 -6.24 -5.36
CA THR A 285 -6.15 -6.99 -5.26
C THR A 285 -6.40 -8.41 -4.76
N GLY A 286 -7.53 -8.60 -4.06
CA GLY A 286 -8.09 -9.87 -3.67
C GLY A 286 -9.15 -10.40 -4.61
N GLU A 287 -10.00 -11.27 -4.08
CA GLU A 287 -11.17 -11.81 -4.76
C GLU A 287 -12.36 -11.67 -3.83
N TYR A 288 -13.45 -11.08 -4.33
CA TYR A 288 -14.59 -10.68 -3.52
C TYR A 288 -15.91 -10.96 -4.23
N GLU A 289 -16.92 -11.29 -3.44
CA GLU A 289 -18.32 -11.31 -3.84
C GLU A 289 -19.02 -10.05 -3.33
N LEU A 290 -19.70 -9.33 -4.22
CA LEU A 290 -20.52 -8.18 -3.93
C LEU A 290 -21.99 -8.54 -4.11
N LYS A 291 -22.78 -8.40 -3.05
CA LYS A 291 -24.22 -8.61 -3.08
C LYS A 291 -24.97 -7.29 -2.89
N TRP A 292 -25.72 -6.83 -3.89
CA TRP A 292 -26.51 -5.60 -3.80
C TRP A 292 -27.60 -5.72 -2.72
N ILE A 293 -27.70 -4.73 -1.84
CA ILE A 293 -28.64 -4.77 -0.71
C ILE A 293 -29.60 -3.58 -0.57
N SER A 294 -29.30 -2.39 -1.11
CA SER A 294 -30.28 -1.29 -1.28
C SER A 294 -29.65 -0.01 -1.83
N HIS A 295 -30.50 0.98 -2.13
CA HIS A 295 -30.14 2.34 -2.55
C HIS A 295 -30.46 3.42 -1.47
N LYS A 296 -30.51 3.05 -0.18
CA LYS A 296 -30.86 3.98 0.91
C LYS A 296 -29.67 4.49 1.69
#